data_AF-A0A4U9HFV6-F1
#
_entry.id   AF-A0A4U9HFV6-F1
#
_cell.length_a   1.000
_cell.length_b   1.000
_cell.length_c   1.000
_cell.angle_alpha   90.00
_cell.angle_beta   90.00
_cell.angle_gamma   90.00
#
_symmetry.space_group_name_H-M   'P 1'
#
loop_
_entity.id
_entity.type
_entity.pdbx_description
1 polymer ?
#
loop_
_entity_poly.entity_id
_entity_poly.type
_entity_poly.pdbx_seq_one_letter_code
_entity_poly.pdbx_strand_id
1 'polypeptide(L)'
;MWGVLSTALFFLPFNRLIAWLMLAASAGMGIYHQIITPLGAACLAVIALAAGLRHHYRANAGLSATLEALLVASCVALFFHLLPGINNQIMVDNSKAGPLSAPYTLRYNFDKALLPFLLFACLPTLFNSGKAAKSVGALAWLLLIVCVPLLLLLAVALGGLKLESHFPSWILPFMMANLFFVSLAEEALFRGYLQQRLTQWLGPTRRW
;
A
#
# COMPACT_ATOMS: atom_id res chain seq x y z
N MET A 1 -1.09 13.90 -10.80
CA MET A 1 -0.70 13.43 -9.45
C MET A 1 -0.74 11.90 -9.30
N TRP A 2 -1.90 11.24 -9.40
CA TRP A 2 -2.03 9.81 -9.05
C TRP A 2 -1.19 8.84 -9.87
N GLY A 3 -1.03 9.09 -11.17
CA GLY A 3 -0.08 8.34 -12.01
C GLY A 3 1.36 8.48 -11.53
N VAL A 4 1.78 9.69 -11.14
CA VAL A 4 3.11 9.97 -10.57
C VAL A 4 3.32 9.21 -9.26
N LEU A 5 2.32 9.21 -8.37
CA LEU A 5 2.37 8.45 -7.12
C LEU A 5 2.43 6.93 -7.38
N SER A 6 1.68 6.43 -8.35
CA SER A 6 1.72 5.01 -8.75
C SER A 6 3.09 4.63 -9.31
N THR A 7 3.70 5.50 -10.14
CA THR A 7 5.07 5.29 -10.63
C THR A 7 6.10 5.34 -9.51
N ALA A 8 5.92 6.22 -8.51
CA ALA A 8 6.79 6.29 -7.34
C ALA A 8 6.79 4.94 -6.60
N LEU A 9 5.61 4.36 -6.40
CA LEU A 9 5.44 3.05 -5.77
C LEU A 9 6.01 1.90 -6.61
N PHE A 10 5.79 1.92 -7.93
CA PHE A 10 6.36 0.94 -8.84
C PHE A 10 7.90 0.92 -8.78
N PHE A 11 8.54 2.09 -8.78
CA PHE A 11 10.00 2.21 -8.75
C PHE A 11 10.60 2.00 -7.36
N LEU A 12 9.82 2.04 -6.28
CA LEU A 12 10.31 1.91 -4.91
C LEU A 12 11.25 0.70 -4.67
N PRO A 13 10.93 -0.52 -5.13
CA PRO A 13 11.83 -1.66 -4.99
C PRO A 13 13.04 -1.64 -5.95
N PHE A 14 12.95 -0.95 -7.09
CA PHE A 14 13.96 -1.01 -8.17
C PHE A 14 14.96 0.15 -8.16
N ASN A 15 14.47 1.39 -7.98
CA ASN A 15 15.26 2.61 -8.00
C ASN A 15 14.72 3.62 -6.98
N ARG A 16 15.37 3.64 -5.81
CA ARG A 16 14.97 4.46 -4.66
C ARG A 16 15.00 5.95 -4.99
N LEU A 17 15.98 6.42 -5.75
CA LEU A 17 16.10 7.84 -6.08
C LEU A 17 14.90 8.30 -6.91
N ILE A 18 14.57 7.57 -7.98
CA ILE A 18 13.41 7.86 -8.82
C ILE A 18 12.12 7.79 -7.99
N ALA A 19 11.99 6.77 -7.14
CA ALA A 19 10.81 6.62 -6.28
C ALA A 19 10.60 7.81 -5.34
N TRP A 20 11.65 8.27 -4.64
CA TRP A 20 11.56 9.42 -3.74
C TRP A 20 11.33 10.74 -4.48
N LEU A 21 11.96 10.94 -5.65
CA LEU A 21 11.71 12.12 -6.49
C LEU A 21 10.27 12.17 -6.99
N MET A 22 9.74 11.04 -7.47
CA MET A 22 8.35 10.94 -7.92
C MET A 22 7.37 11.09 -6.75
N LEU A 23 7.71 10.58 -5.56
CA LEU A 23 6.92 10.81 -4.36
C LEU A 23 6.87 12.31 -4.02
N ALA A 24 8.01 12.99 -3.99
CA ALA A 24 8.08 14.43 -3.73
C ALA A 24 7.29 15.25 -4.75
N ALA A 25 7.40 14.91 -6.04
CA ALA A 25 6.62 15.52 -7.11
C ALA A 25 5.11 15.29 -6.91
N SER A 26 4.71 14.07 -6.54
CA SER A 26 3.31 13.75 -6.27
C SER A 26 2.76 14.47 -5.03
N ALA A 27 3.57 14.64 -3.98
CA ALA A 27 3.21 15.40 -2.78
C ALA A 27 3.06 16.89 -3.11
N GLY A 28 3.95 17.47 -3.91
CA GLY A 28 3.84 18.85 -4.40
C GLY A 28 2.56 19.07 -5.21
N MET A 29 2.23 18.14 -6.12
CA MET A 29 0.94 18.17 -6.82
C MET A 29 -0.24 18.01 -5.86
N GLY A 30 -0.12 17.18 -4.82
CA GLY A 30 -1.17 16.98 -3.81
C GLY A 30 -1.45 18.22 -2.97
N ILE A 31 -0.41 18.97 -2.63
CA ILE A 31 -0.54 20.28 -1.98
C ILE A 31 -1.21 21.27 -2.93
N TYR A 32 -0.76 21.33 -4.19
CA TYR A 32 -1.35 22.22 -5.20
C TYR A 32 -2.84 21.96 -5.41
N HIS A 33 -3.26 20.69 -5.45
CA HIS A 33 -4.66 20.28 -5.60
C HIS A 33 -5.45 20.22 -4.28
N GLN A 34 -4.90 20.67 -3.14
CA GLN A 34 -5.55 20.63 -1.82
C GLN A 34 -5.95 19.22 -1.34
N ILE A 35 -5.34 18.19 -1.91
CA ILE A 35 -5.43 16.80 -1.43
C ILE A 35 -4.63 16.66 -0.13
N ILE A 36 -3.53 17.40 -0.02
CA ILE A 36 -2.75 17.54 1.21
C ILE A 36 -2.90 19.00 1.66
N THR A 37 -3.59 19.22 2.78
CA THR A 37 -3.72 20.56 3.37
C THR A 37 -2.39 20.98 4.02
N PRO A 38 -2.20 22.26 4.36
CA PRO A 38 -1.01 22.70 5.10
C PRO A 38 -0.78 21.92 6.40
N LEU A 39 -1.85 21.55 7.11
CA LEU A 39 -1.78 20.70 8.30
C LEU A 39 -1.29 19.30 7.95
N GLY A 40 -1.85 18.68 6.90
CA GLY A 40 -1.39 17.37 6.44
C GLY A 40 0.07 17.39 6.00
N ALA A 41 0.49 18.44 5.28
CA ALA A 41 1.88 18.64 4.87
C ALA A 41 2.82 18.76 6.08
N ALA A 42 2.41 19.52 7.12
CA ALA A 42 3.18 19.64 8.36
C ALA A 42 3.31 18.28 9.07
N CYS A 43 2.22 17.52 9.18
CA CYS A 43 2.25 16.18 9.74
C CYS A 43 3.20 15.24 8.96
N LEU A 44 3.12 15.25 7.63
CA LEU A 44 4.01 14.45 6.77
C LEU A 44 5.47 14.88 6.89
N ALA A 45 5.74 16.18 7.03
CA ALA A 45 7.09 16.70 7.25
C ALA A 45 7.67 16.23 8.59
N VAL A 46 6.88 16.20 9.67
CA VAL A 46 7.29 15.65 10.97
C VAL A 46 7.62 14.16 10.85
N ILE A 47 6.78 13.39 10.16
CA ILE A 47 7.03 11.96 9.91
C ILE A 47 8.32 11.76 9.11
N ALA A 48 8.54 12.55 8.05
CA ALA A 48 9.76 12.50 7.26
C ALA A 48 11.01 12.88 8.07
N LEU A 49 10.91 13.89 8.94
CA LEU A 49 11.99 14.28 9.84
C LEU A 49 12.30 13.15 10.83
N ALA A 50 11.29 12.51 11.44
CA ALA A 50 11.49 11.37 12.33
C ALA A 50 12.18 10.20 11.61
N ALA A 51 11.83 9.95 10.34
CA ALA A 51 12.49 8.94 9.51
C ALA A 51 13.97 9.29 9.25
N GLY A 52 14.27 10.56 8.94
CA GLY A 52 15.63 11.07 8.76
C GLY A 52 16.46 11.00 10.04
N LEU A 53 15.91 11.43 11.17
CA LEU A 53 16.54 11.34 12.49
C LEU A 53 16.83 9.90 12.87
N ARG A 54 15.90 8.97 12.61
CA ARG A 54 16.14 7.55 12.85
C ARG A 54 17.31 7.06 12.02
N HIS A 55 17.40 7.45 10.75
CA HIS A 55 18.50 7.08 9.87
C HIS A 55 19.85 7.62 10.37
N HIS A 56 19.88 8.85 10.87
CA HIS A 56 21.09 9.49 11.38
C HIS A 56 21.55 8.86 12.71
N TYR A 57 20.62 8.60 13.64
CA TYR A 57 20.91 8.08 14.98
C TYR A 57 20.78 6.56 15.10
N ARG A 58 20.96 5.80 14.01
CA ARG A 58 20.85 4.33 14.01
C ARG A 58 21.75 3.62 15.03
N ALA A 59 22.89 4.23 15.37
CA ALA A 59 23.83 3.68 16.35
C ALA A 59 23.31 3.77 17.80
N ASN A 60 22.40 4.71 18.08
CA ASN A 60 21.78 4.85 19.41
C ASN A 60 20.53 3.96 19.47
N ALA A 61 20.67 2.77 20.07
CA ALA A 61 19.62 1.77 20.11
C ALA A 61 18.31 2.28 20.75
N GLY A 62 18.40 3.05 21.84
CA GLY A 62 17.21 3.60 22.52
C GLY A 62 16.45 4.60 21.65
N LEU A 63 17.15 5.61 21.12
CA LEU A 63 16.53 6.62 20.27
C LEU A 63 16.00 6.04 18.96
N SER A 64 16.77 5.13 18.33
CA SER A 64 16.35 4.46 17.10
C SER A 64 15.10 3.60 17.32
N ALA A 65 14.97 2.92 18.46
CA ALA A 65 13.78 2.14 18.81
C ALA A 65 12.55 3.03 19.04
N THR A 66 12.70 4.13 19.78
CA THR A 66 11.62 5.09 20.00
C THR A 66 11.13 5.73 18.70
N LEU A 67 12.06 6.17 17.84
CA LEU A 67 11.72 6.72 16.54
C LEU A 67 11.08 5.67 15.63
N GLU A 68 11.53 4.42 15.69
CA GLU A 68 10.85 3.34 14.95
C GLU A 68 9.41 3.14 15.44
N ALA A 69 9.18 3.09 16.75
CA ALA A 69 7.84 2.96 17.31
C ALA A 69 6.93 4.11 16.86
N LEU A 70 7.43 5.35 16.84
CA LEU A 70 6.71 6.51 16.33
C LEU A 70 6.37 6.38 14.83
N LEU A 71 7.31 5.91 14.02
CA LEU A 71 7.09 5.73 12.58
C LEU A 71 6.09 4.60 12.31
N VAL A 72 6.12 3.52 13.09
CA VAL A 72 5.14 2.42 13.01
C VAL A 72 3.76 2.89 13.46
N ALA A 73 3.65 3.67 14.54
CA ALA A 73 2.39 4.28 14.94
C ALA A 73 1.85 5.21 13.83
N SER A 74 2.74 5.94 13.15
CA SER A 74 2.39 6.79 12.00
C SER A 74 1.92 5.95 10.80
N CYS A 75 2.52 4.78 10.54
CA CYS A 75 2.04 3.82 9.54
C CYS A 75 0.61 3.35 9.86
N VAL A 76 0.32 3.00 11.11
CA VAL A 76 -1.02 2.60 11.55
C VAL A 76 -2.00 3.75 11.39
N ALA A 77 -1.62 4.97 11.77
CA ALA A 77 -2.44 6.16 11.59
C ALA A 77 -2.78 6.43 10.11
N LEU A 78 -1.80 6.32 9.21
CA LEU A 78 -2.00 6.43 7.77
C LEU A 78 -2.91 5.32 7.23
N PHE A 79 -2.72 4.08 7.68
CA PHE A 79 -3.54 2.94 7.25
C PHE A 79 -5.02 3.08 7.59
N PHE A 80 -5.31 3.67 8.76
CA PHE A 80 -6.68 3.93 9.24
C PHE A 80 -7.21 5.33 8.90
N HIS A 81 -6.51 6.10 8.07
CA HIS A 81 -6.92 7.47 7.70
C HIS A 81 -7.05 8.43 8.90
N LEU A 82 -6.25 8.22 9.96
CA LEU A 82 -6.29 9.01 11.20
C LEU A 82 -5.48 10.30 11.12
N LEU A 83 -4.64 10.46 10.09
CA LEU A 83 -3.82 11.66 9.95
C LEU A 83 -4.66 12.83 9.42
N PRO A 84 -4.71 13.97 10.12
CA PRO A 84 -5.51 15.10 9.67
C PRO A 84 -4.91 15.74 8.42
N GLY A 85 -5.75 16.37 7.61
CA GLY A 85 -5.30 17.17 6.47
C GLY A 85 -4.93 16.39 5.21
N ILE A 86 -5.30 15.10 5.13
CA ILE A 86 -5.25 14.33 3.88
C ILE A 86 -6.69 14.11 3.39
N ASN A 87 -7.04 14.75 2.28
CA ASN A 87 -8.36 14.69 1.66
C ASN A 87 -8.35 13.65 0.54
N ASN A 88 -8.72 12.40 0.86
CA ASN A 88 -8.76 11.32 -0.11
C ASN A 88 -9.82 11.55 -1.19
N GLN A 89 -9.38 11.62 -2.45
CA GLN A 89 -10.22 12.03 -3.58
C GLN A 89 -11.14 10.90 -4.03
N ILE A 90 -12.41 11.21 -4.29
CA ILE A 90 -13.34 10.30 -4.96
C ILE A 90 -13.04 10.32 -6.47
N MET A 91 -12.66 9.16 -7.02
CA MET A 91 -12.34 8.99 -8.45
C MET A 91 -13.53 8.44 -9.24
N VAL A 92 -14.28 7.52 -8.63
CA VAL A 92 -15.54 7.01 -9.16
C VAL A 92 -16.58 7.26 -8.09
N ASP A 93 -17.66 7.94 -8.43
CA ASP A 93 -18.70 8.28 -7.47
C ASP A 93 -20.01 7.58 -7.82
N ASN A 94 -20.46 6.68 -6.94
CA ASN A 94 -21.77 6.05 -6.96
C ASN A 94 -22.14 5.43 -8.33
N SER A 95 -21.15 4.89 -9.04
CA SER A 95 -21.31 4.37 -10.40
C SER A 95 -21.72 2.90 -10.37
N LYS A 96 -22.69 2.51 -11.19
CA LYS A 96 -23.04 1.10 -11.39
C LYS A 96 -22.21 0.51 -12.53
N ALA A 97 -21.56 -0.63 -12.27
CA ALA A 97 -20.82 -1.35 -13.31
C ALA A 97 -21.77 -1.98 -14.36
N GLY A 98 -22.94 -2.47 -13.92
CA GLY A 98 -24.03 -2.92 -14.79
C GLY A 98 -25.41 -2.74 -14.14
N PRO A 99 -26.49 -3.00 -14.90
CA PRO A 99 -27.87 -2.89 -14.44
C PRO A 99 -28.16 -3.56 -13.09
N LEU A 100 -27.59 -4.75 -12.86
CA LEU A 100 -27.81 -5.54 -11.64
C LEU A 100 -26.81 -5.25 -10.53
N SER A 101 -25.79 -4.41 -10.79
CA SER A 101 -24.75 -4.11 -9.82
C SER A 101 -25.21 -3.09 -8.77
N ALA A 102 -24.72 -3.26 -7.54
CA ALA A 102 -24.79 -2.20 -6.54
C ALA A 102 -23.93 -1.00 -6.98
N PRO A 103 -24.29 0.22 -6.59
CA PRO A 103 -23.45 1.38 -6.85
C PRO A 103 -22.10 1.27 -6.14
N TYR A 104 -21.04 1.69 -6.83
CA TYR A 104 -19.67 1.59 -6.37
C TYR A 104 -19.01 2.98 -6.34
N THR A 105 -18.29 3.25 -5.24
CA THR A 105 -17.49 4.47 -5.08
C THR A 105 -16.03 4.09 -4.85
N LEU A 106 -15.13 4.56 -5.71
CA LEU A 106 -13.69 4.38 -5.61
C LEU A 106 -13.05 5.64 -5.07
N ARG A 107 -12.27 5.51 -3.99
CA ARG A 107 -11.45 6.58 -3.43
C ARG A 107 -9.98 6.28 -3.65
N TYR A 108 -9.24 7.30 -4.09
CA TYR A 108 -7.79 7.26 -4.14
C TYR A 108 -7.26 7.80 -2.83
N ASN A 109 -6.64 6.88 -2.09
CA ASN A 109 -6.19 7.13 -0.73
C ASN A 109 -4.69 7.47 -0.74
N PHE A 110 -4.39 8.76 -0.56
CA PHE A 110 -3.01 9.24 -0.60
C PHE A 110 -2.22 8.71 0.60
N ASP A 111 -2.84 8.73 1.78
CA ASP A 111 -2.28 8.20 3.02
C ASP A 111 -1.86 6.72 2.94
N LYS A 112 -2.73 5.83 2.42
CA LYS A 112 -2.39 4.42 2.23
C LYS A 112 -1.24 4.24 1.25
N ALA A 113 -1.19 5.05 0.19
CA ALA A 113 -0.10 5.03 -0.78
C ALA A 113 1.26 5.48 -0.19
N LEU A 114 1.28 6.21 0.93
CA LEU A 114 2.53 6.57 1.63
C LEU A 114 3.10 5.41 2.46
N LEU A 115 2.27 4.44 2.82
CA LEU A 115 2.62 3.37 3.75
C LEU A 115 3.86 2.58 3.33
N PRO A 116 4.00 2.12 2.06
CA PRO A 116 5.21 1.41 1.62
C PRO A 116 6.48 2.23 1.78
N PHE A 117 6.44 3.54 1.53
CA PHE A 117 7.61 4.42 1.66
C PHE A 117 8.05 4.56 3.12
N LEU A 118 7.09 4.76 4.03
CA LEU A 118 7.36 4.91 5.45
C LEU A 118 7.89 3.60 6.06
N LEU A 119 7.26 2.47 5.73
CA LEU A 119 7.73 1.16 6.15
C LEU A 119 9.12 0.84 5.57
N PHE A 120 9.40 1.25 4.33
CA PHE A 120 10.71 1.06 3.72
C PHE A 120 11.80 1.89 4.39
N ALA A 121 11.49 3.12 4.82
CA ALA A 121 12.40 3.94 5.61
C ALA A 121 12.71 3.30 6.98
N CYS A 122 11.74 2.62 7.58
CA CYS A 122 11.92 1.85 8.81
C CYS A 122 12.75 0.59 8.59
N LEU A 123 12.40 -0.19 7.58
CA LEU A 123 12.96 -1.51 7.31
C LEU A 123 13.42 -1.58 5.84
N PRO A 124 14.69 -1.27 5.53
CA PRO A 124 15.21 -1.27 4.15
C PRO A 124 15.14 -2.63 3.44
N THR A 125 14.93 -3.71 4.20
CA THR A 125 14.73 -5.08 3.71
C THR A 125 13.28 -5.42 3.38
N LEU A 126 12.36 -4.44 3.43
CA LEU A 126 10.91 -4.63 3.22
C LEU A 126 10.58 -5.45 1.97
N PHE A 127 11.26 -5.16 0.84
CA PHE A 127 11.05 -5.83 -0.44
C PHE A 127 12.07 -6.94 -0.71
N ASN A 128 13.07 -7.10 0.17
CA ASN A 128 14.10 -8.11 0.01
C ASN A 128 14.56 -8.59 1.39
N SER A 129 13.88 -9.62 1.89
CA SER A 129 14.18 -10.24 3.18
C SER A 129 15.45 -11.12 3.16
N GLY A 130 16.27 -11.05 2.09
CA GLY A 130 17.53 -11.79 1.95
C GLY A 130 17.37 -13.30 1.73
N LYS A 131 16.13 -13.81 1.67
CA LYS A 131 15.82 -15.19 1.31
C LYS A 131 15.42 -15.21 -0.16
N ALA A 132 16.06 -16.06 -0.95
CA ALA A 132 15.57 -16.37 -2.30
C ALA A 132 14.09 -16.74 -2.19
N ALA A 133 13.23 -16.08 -2.97
CA ALA A 133 11.83 -16.45 -3.06
C ALA A 133 11.80 -17.96 -3.37
N LYS A 134 11.15 -18.75 -2.51
CA LYS A 134 10.94 -20.17 -2.82
C LYS A 134 10.25 -20.20 -4.18
N SER A 135 10.84 -20.92 -5.14
CA SER A 135 10.23 -21.13 -6.45
C SER A 135 8.82 -21.68 -6.23
N VAL A 136 7.83 -20.86 -6.57
CA VAL A 136 6.43 -21.28 -6.55
C VAL A 136 6.21 -22.08 -7.83
N GLY A 137 5.96 -23.38 -7.68
CA GLY A 137 5.76 -24.27 -8.83
C GLY A 137 4.59 -23.81 -9.71
N ALA A 138 4.66 -24.08 -11.02
CA ALA A 138 3.63 -23.69 -11.99
C ALA A 138 2.21 -24.17 -11.58
N LEU A 139 2.11 -25.33 -10.92
CA LEU A 139 0.86 -25.85 -10.39
C LEU A 139 0.22 -24.91 -9.34
N ALA A 140 1.02 -24.32 -8.45
CA ALA A 140 0.49 -23.42 -7.43
C ALA A 140 -0.04 -22.12 -8.06
N TRP A 141 0.61 -21.61 -9.11
CA TRP A 141 0.10 -20.49 -9.89
C TRP A 141 -1.18 -20.84 -10.65
N LEU A 142 -1.24 -22.01 -11.27
CA LEU A 142 -2.44 -22.50 -11.95
C LEU A 142 -3.60 -22.64 -10.97
N LEU A 143 -3.37 -23.25 -9.81
CA LEU A 143 -4.36 -23.37 -8.75
C LEU A 143 -4.84 -21.99 -8.29
N LEU A 144 -3.95 -21.01 -8.10
CA LEU A 144 -4.33 -19.65 -7.73
C LEU A 144 -5.24 -19.01 -8.80
N ILE A 145 -4.87 -19.12 -10.08
CA ILE A 145 -5.63 -18.58 -11.20
C ILE A 145 -7.01 -19.24 -11.30
N VAL A 146 -7.10 -20.55 -11.06
CA VAL A 146 -8.35 -21.32 -11.13
C VAL A 146 -9.23 -21.15 -9.88
N CYS A 147 -8.64 -20.92 -8.71
CA CYS A 147 -9.37 -20.69 -7.47
C CYS A 147 -10.26 -19.44 -7.55
N VAL A 148 -9.78 -18.36 -8.18
CA VAL A 148 -10.56 -17.11 -8.32
C VAL A 148 -11.91 -17.34 -9.04
N PRO A 149 -11.96 -17.88 -10.28
CA PRO A 149 -13.23 -18.14 -10.96
C PRO A 149 -14.05 -19.23 -10.26
N LEU A 150 -13.43 -20.26 -9.66
CA LEU A 150 -14.18 -21.27 -8.91
C LEU A 150 -14.93 -20.68 -7.72
N LEU A 151 -14.31 -19.78 -6.95
CA LEU A 151 -14.96 -19.10 -5.83
C LEU A 151 -16.10 -18.20 -6.31
N LEU A 152 -15.91 -17.50 -7.43
CA LEU A 152 -16.97 -16.68 -8.02
C LEU A 152 -18.15 -17.54 -8.53
N LEU A 153 -17.88 -18.66 -9.19
CA LEU A 153 -18.90 -19.61 -9.64
C LEU A 153 -19.63 -20.27 -8.47
N LEU A 154 -18.93 -20.58 -7.37
CA LEU A 154 -19.56 -21.07 -6.14
C LEU A 154 -20.52 -20.02 -5.56
N ALA A 155 -20.11 -18.75 -5.51
CA ALA A 155 -20.99 -17.66 -5.06
C ALA A 155 -22.21 -17.48 -5.98
N VAL A 156 -22.08 -17.73 -7.28
CA VAL A 156 -23.22 -17.77 -8.22
C VAL A 156 -24.13 -18.96 -7.92
N ALA A 157 -23.58 -20.15 -7.70
CA ALA A 157 -24.36 -21.36 -7.38
C ALA A 157 -25.15 -21.22 -6.07
N LEU A 158 -24.59 -20.51 -5.08
CA LEU A 158 -25.27 -20.16 -3.82
C LEU A 158 -26.27 -19.00 -3.96
N GLY A 159 -26.41 -18.40 -5.14
CA GLY A 159 -27.32 -17.29 -5.41
C GLY A 159 -26.85 -15.93 -4.89
N GLY A 160 -25.61 -15.82 -4.39
CA GLY A 160 -25.03 -14.58 -3.89
C GLY A 160 -24.54 -13.63 -4.99
N LEU A 161 -24.26 -14.16 -6.19
CA LEU A 161 -23.85 -13.39 -7.37
C LEU A 161 -24.67 -13.78 -8.59
N LYS A 162 -24.83 -12.84 -9.53
CA LYS A 162 -25.35 -13.10 -10.88
C LYS A 162 -24.25 -12.78 -11.88
N LEU A 163 -24.09 -13.64 -12.88
CA LEU A 163 -23.17 -13.40 -13.98
C LEU A 163 -23.73 -12.26 -14.84
N GLU A 164 -22.98 -11.17 -14.91
CA GLU A 164 -23.26 -10.02 -15.75
C GLU A 164 -21.94 -9.63 -16.43
N SER A 165 -21.94 -9.58 -17.76
CA SER A 165 -20.75 -9.17 -18.51
C SER A 165 -20.79 -7.66 -18.69
N HIS A 166 -19.92 -6.95 -17.97
CA HIS A 166 -19.78 -5.51 -18.06
C HIS A 166 -18.30 -5.09 -18.03
N PHE A 167 -17.98 -4.03 -18.76
CA PHE A 167 -16.66 -3.41 -18.74
C PHE A 167 -16.83 -1.93 -18.42
N PRO A 168 -16.83 -1.55 -17.13
CA PRO A 168 -16.98 -0.15 -16.76
C PRO A 168 -15.80 0.66 -17.27
N SER A 169 -16.06 1.89 -17.71
CA SER A 169 -15.03 2.81 -18.22
C SER A 169 -13.92 3.11 -17.19
N TRP A 170 -14.22 2.94 -15.90
CA TRP A 170 -13.32 3.15 -14.78
C TRP A 170 -12.49 1.92 -14.36
N ILE A 171 -12.52 0.81 -15.13
CA ILE A 171 -11.81 -0.42 -14.75
C ILE A 171 -10.29 -0.22 -14.60
N LEU A 172 -9.67 0.59 -15.44
CA LEU A 172 -8.24 0.86 -15.36
C LEU A 172 -7.88 1.69 -14.10
N PRO A 173 -8.57 2.81 -13.79
CA PRO A 173 -8.45 3.48 -12.48
C PRO A 173 -8.63 2.53 -11.29
N PHE A 174 -9.63 1.65 -11.34
CA PHE A 174 -9.88 0.64 -10.30
C PHE A 174 -8.68 -0.30 -10.12
N MET A 175 -8.15 -0.85 -11.20
CA MET A 175 -6.99 -1.75 -11.15
C MET A 175 -5.76 -1.04 -10.58
N MET A 176 -5.47 0.19 -11.03
CA MET A 176 -4.33 0.96 -10.56
C MET A 176 -4.40 1.24 -9.06
N ALA A 177 -5.57 1.69 -8.56
CA ALA A 177 -5.73 1.95 -7.13
C ALA A 177 -5.62 0.68 -6.29
N ASN A 178 -6.28 -0.41 -6.70
CA ASN A 178 -6.24 -1.64 -5.92
C ASN A 178 -4.86 -2.29 -5.94
N LEU A 179 -4.10 -2.16 -7.03
CA LEU A 179 -2.73 -2.68 -7.10
C LEU A 179 -1.76 -1.87 -6.24
N PHE A 180 -1.72 -0.53 -6.43
CA PHE A 180 -0.69 0.31 -5.82
C PHE A 180 -1.07 0.90 -4.47
N PHE A 181 -2.32 1.32 -4.28
CA PHE A 181 -2.73 2.03 -3.06
C PHE A 181 -3.33 1.12 -2.00
N VAL A 182 -3.84 -0.06 -2.40
CA VAL A 182 -4.42 -1.05 -1.49
C VAL A 182 -3.48 -2.24 -1.32
N SER A 183 -3.34 -3.07 -2.36
CA SER A 183 -2.63 -4.36 -2.27
C SER A 183 -1.15 -4.17 -1.91
N LEU A 184 -0.44 -3.26 -2.59
CA LEU A 184 0.97 -3.01 -2.27
C LEU A 184 1.17 -2.45 -0.84
N ALA A 185 0.25 -1.60 -0.36
CA ALA A 185 0.29 -1.07 1.00
C ALA A 185 0.07 -2.20 2.04
N GLU A 186 -0.92 -3.05 1.81
CA GLU A 186 -1.22 -4.20 2.67
C GLU A 186 -0.10 -5.24 2.67
N GLU A 187 0.42 -5.59 1.49
CA GLU A 187 1.53 -6.54 1.35
C GLU A 187 2.81 -6.00 2.00
N ALA A 188 3.10 -4.71 1.85
CA ALA A 188 4.21 -4.06 2.55
C ALA A 188 4.04 -4.12 4.08
N LEU A 189 2.84 -3.86 4.60
CA LEU A 189 2.56 -3.88 6.04
C LEU A 189 2.61 -5.30 6.62
N PHE A 190 1.85 -6.23 6.03
CA PHE A 190 1.66 -7.56 6.59
C PHE A 190 2.82 -8.49 6.26
N ARG A 191 3.22 -8.59 4.99
CA ARG A 191 4.30 -9.51 4.58
C ARG A 191 5.67 -8.89 4.72
N GLY A 192 5.82 -7.65 4.28
CA GLY A 192 7.09 -6.93 4.34
C GLY A 192 7.53 -6.65 5.77
N TYR A 193 6.69 -5.97 6.55
CA TYR A 193 7.05 -5.52 7.89
C TYR A 193 6.68 -6.54 8.98
N LEU A 194 5.39 -6.84 9.16
CA LEU A 194 4.90 -7.62 10.30
C LEU A 194 5.46 -9.05 10.30
N GLN A 195 5.31 -9.78 9.19
CA GLN A 195 5.80 -11.16 9.07
C GLN A 195 7.32 -11.23 9.27
N GLN A 196 8.08 -10.29 8.70
CA GLN A 196 9.53 -10.26 8.86
C GLN A 196 9.94 -9.99 10.32
N ARG A 197 9.29 -9.04 11.00
CA ARG A 197 9.55 -8.72 12.41
C ARG A 197 9.19 -9.89 13.34
N LEU A 198 8.03 -10.51 13.13
CA LEU A 198 7.62 -11.70 13.89
C LEU A 198 8.60 -12.86 13.69
N THR A 199 9.09 -13.08 12.47
CA THR A 199 10.09 -14.12 12.17
C THR A 199 11.43 -13.84 12.85
N GLN A 200 11.84 -12.57 12.96
CA GLN A 200 13.05 -12.18 13.68
C GLN A 200 12.92 -12.42 15.19
N TRP A 201 11.73 -12.16 15.76
CA TRP A 201 11.48 -12.31 17.20
C TRP A 201 11.29 -13.76 17.63
N LEU A 202 10.51 -14.54 16.88
CA LEU A 202 10.21 -15.95 17.19
C LEU A 202 11.35 -16.91 16.79
N GLY A 203 12.39 -16.40 16.12
CA GLY A 203 13.42 -17.22 15.47
C GLY A 203 12.88 -17.93 14.21
N PRO A 204 13.76 -18.56 13.40
CA PRO A 204 13.31 -19.34 12.26
C PRO A 204 12.46 -20.51 12.75
N THR A 205 11.15 -20.41 12.61
CA THR A 205 10.25 -21.56 12.75
C THR A 205 10.73 -22.64 11.79
N ARG A 206 11.14 -23.79 12.35
CA ARG A 206 11.56 -24.96 11.58
C ARG A 206 10.50 -25.27 10.53
N ARG A 207 11.01 -25.58 9.33
CA ARG A 207 10.31 -25.95 8.10
C ARG A 207 9.07 -26.82 8.37
N TRP A 208 7.94 -26.41 7.82
CA TRP A 208 6.98 -27.33 7.21
C TRP A 208 7.21 -27.28 5.69
#